data_AF-A0A2V7E2N6-F1
#
_entry.id   AF-A0A2V7E2N6-F1
#
_cell.length_a   1.000
_cell.length_b   1.000
_cell.length_c   1.000
_cell.angle_alpha   90.00
_cell.angle_beta   90.00
_cell.angle_gamma   90.00
#
_symmetry.space_group_name_H-M   'P 1'
#
loop_
_entity.id
_entity.type
_entity.pdbx_description
1 polymer ?
#
loop_
_entity_poly.entity_id
_entity_poly.type
_entity_poly.pdbx_seq_one_letter_code
_entity_poly.pdbx_strand_id
1 'polypeptide(L)'
;MRALTLAALVLVVAGCTMSALRPGSQLLDRGDALLEQGDYVSAVAAYNEFLKRYPDDQLAGSAHARRDTATAIKAAREEIARLRADLSSRESEMAKLRQEVDRLRADLETIKQTDLKLERKR
;
A
#
# COMPACT_ATOMS: atom_id res chain seq x y z
N MET A 1 -39.75 49.33 -7.08
CA MET A 1 -38.68 48.90 -8.02
C MET A 1 -37.42 48.40 -7.28
N ARG A 2 -36.84 49.17 -6.34
CA ARG A 2 -35.62 48.76 -5.57
C ARG A 2 -35.81 47.62 -4.55
N ALA A 3 -37.02 47.45 -4.02
CA ALA A 3 -37.33 46.38 -3.06
C ALA A 3 -37.44 45.00 -3.74
N LEU A 4 -37.90 44.94 -5.00
CA LEU A 4 -37.95 43.70 -5.77
C LEU A 4 -36.55 43.20 -6.17
N THR A 5 -35.62 44.11 -6.46
CA THR A 5 -34.24 43.74 -6.80
C THR A 5 -33.46 43.19 -5.59
N LEU A 6 -33.76 43.66 -4.37
CA LEU A 6 -33.15 43.15 -3.15
C LEU A 6 -33.69 41.75 -2.78
N ALA A 7 -34.99 41.50 -2.98
CA ALA A 7 -35.59 40.18 -2.72
C ALA A 7 -35.08 39.10 -3.70
N ALA A 8 -34.87 39.45 -4.97
CA ALA A 8 -34.32 38.53 -5.96
C ALA A 8 -32.86 38.14 -5.67
N LEU A 9 -32.04 39.08 -5.17
CA LEU A 9 -30.63 38.84 -4.84
C LEU A 9 -30.47 37.89 -3.65
N VAL A 10 -31.35 37.98 -2.64
CA VAL A 10 -31.34 37.09 -1.47
C VAL A 10 -31.68 35.65 -1.84
N LEU A 11 -32.56 35.43 -2.81
CA LEU A 11 -32.94 34.10 -3.31
C LEU A 11 -31.81 33.40 -4.06
N VAL A 12 -30.97 34.15 -4.79
CA VAL A 12 -29.79 33.61 -5.50
C VAL A 12 -28.68 33.22 -4.52
N VAL A 13 -28.44 34.01 -3.47
CA VAL A 13 -27.40 33.71 -2.48
C VAL A 13 -27.80 32.55 -1.56
N ALA A 14 -29.09 32.40 -1.24
CA ALA A 14 -29.60 31.25 -0.50
C ALA A 14 -29.48 29.93 -1.30
N GLY A 15 -29.55 29.97 -2.63
CA GLY A 15 -29.31 28.81 -3.49
C GLY A 15 -27.86 28.31 -3.45
N CYS A 16 -26.90 29.19 -3.20
CA CYS A 16 -25.47 28.84 -3.15
C CYS A 16 -25.05 28.17 -1.83
N THR A 17 -25.71 28.46 -0.71
CA THR A 17 -25.38 27.81 0.58
C THR A 17 -26.06 26.45 0.75
N MET A 18 -27.23 26.25 0.14
CA MET A 18 -27.97 24.99 0.19
C MET A 18 -27.41 23.91 -0.76
N SER A 19 -26.68 24.33 -1.80
CA SER A 19 -25.99 23.44 -2.75
C SER A 19 -24.64 22.91 -2.23
N ALA A 20 -24.14 23.44 -1.11
CA ALA A 20 -22.80 23.14 -0.59
C ALA A 20 -22.75 21.92 0.36
N LEU A 21 -23.89 21.40 0.82
CA LEU A 21 -23.95 20.16 1.61
C LEU A 21 -24.32 18.99 0.70
N ARG A 22 -23.40 18.60 -0.18
CA ARG A 22 -23.48 17.28 -0.82
C ARG A 22 -22.83 16.25 0.12
N PRO A 23 -23.61 15.40 0.82
CA PRO A 23 -23.04 14.45 1.78
C PRO A 23 -22.12 13.41 1.11
N GLY A 24 -22.24 13.23 -0.20
CA GLY A 24 -21.30 12.44 -1.00
C GLY A 24 -19.88 13.00 -0.99
N SER A 25 -19.69 14.32 -1.18
CA SER A 25 -18.34 14.88 -1.29
C SER A 25 -17.54 14.72 0.00
N GLN A 26 -18.19 14.88 1.16
CA GLN A 26 -17.54 14.69 2.46
C GLN A 26 -16.99 13.26 2.66
N LEU A 27 -17.72 12.26 2.15
CA LEU A 27 -17.29 10.87 2.27
C LEU A 27 -16.10 10.57 1.34
N LEU A 28 -16.10 11.20 0.16
CA LEU A 28 -15.01 11.13 -0.80
C LEU A 28 -13.74 11.82 -0.27
N ASP A 29 -13.88 13.02 0.30
CA ASP A 29 -12.79 13.78 0.92
C ASP A 29 -12.17 13.02 2.10
N ARG A 30 -12.98 12.30 2.88
CA ARG A 30 -12.49 11.40 3.93
C ARG A 30 -11.64 10.27 3.36
N GLY A 31 -12.07 9.65 2.26
CA GLY A 31 -11.28 8.62 1.57
C GLY A 31 -9.94 9.17 1.08
N ASP A 32 -9.94 10.39 0.53
CA ASP A 32 -8.73 11.07 0.06
C ASP A 32 -7.77 11.36 1.22
N ALA A 33 -8.29 11.84 2.36
CA ALA A 33 -7.47 12.07 3.55
C ALA A 33 -6.81 10.76 4.05
N LEU A 34 -7.53 9.63 3.96
CA LEU A 34 -6.98 8.32 4.33
C LEU A 34 -5.93 7.82 3.33
N LEU A 35 -6.12 8.08 2.03
CA LEU A 35 -5.10 7.83 1.01
C LEU A 35 -3.80 8.59 1.30
N GLU A 36 -3.91 9.89 1.61
CA GLU A 36 -2.78 10.75 1.93
C GLU A 36 -2.06 10.33 3.23
N GLN A 37 -2.82 9.85 4.23
CA GLN A 37 -2.26 9.25 5.44
C GLN A 37 -1.59 7.89 5.17
N GLY A 38 -1.79 7.31 3.98
CA GLY A 38 -1.28 6.01 3.61
C GLY A 38 -2.07 4.83 4.19
N ASP A 39 -3.22 5.09 4.80
CA ASP A 39 -4.16 4.07 5.27
C ASP A 39 -5.08 3.64 4.12
N TYR A 40 -4.52 2.83 3.23
CA TYR A 40 -5.23 2.36 2.04
C TYR A 40 -6.38 1.40 2.35
N VAL A 41 -6.36 0.72 3.49
CA VAL A 41 -7.45 -0.18 3.89
C VAL A 41 -8.68 0.64 4.22
N SER A 42 -8.53 1.64 5.08
CA SER A 42 -9.62 2.55 5.44
C SER A 42 -10.06 3.40 4.25
N ALA A 43 -9.13 3.83 3.38
CA ALA A 43 -9.45 4.59 2.18
C ALA A 43 -10.36 3.79 1.22
N VAL A 44 -10.02 2.52 0.94
CA VAL A 44 -10.85 1.63 0.11
C VAL A 44 -12.23 1.45 0.74
N ALA A 45 -12.31 1.28 2.07
CA ALA A 45 -13.59 1.15 2.77
C ALA A 45 -14.45 2.41 2.61
N ALA A 46 -13.88 3.60 2.76
CA ALA A 46 -14.57 4.87 2.59
C ALA A 46 -15.10 5.06 1.15
N TYR A 47 -14.28 4.74 0.13
CA TYR A 47 -14.74 4.82 -1.25
C TYR A 47 -15.83 3.80 -1.59
N ASN A 48 -15.74 2.58 -1.05
CA ASN A 48 -16.79 1.57 -1.22
C ASN A 48 -18.11 2.01 -0.57
N GLU A 49 -18.04 2.65 0.60
CA GLU A 49 -19.21 3.21 1.25
C GLU A 49 -19.84 4.34 0.41
N PHE A 50 -19.01 5.22 -0.19
CA PHE A 50 -19.47 6.27 -1.11
C PHE A 50 -20.24 5.66 -2.28
N LEU A 51 -19.62 4.68 -2.96
CA LEU A 51 -20.19 4.02 -4.13
C LEU A 51 -21.48 3.26 -3.80
N LYS A 52 -21.61 2.71 -2.59
CA LYS A 52 -22.82 2.02 -2.13
C LYS A 52 -23.96 3.00 -1.83
N ARG A 53 -23.64 4.15 -1.24
CA ARG A 53 -24.65 5.13 -0.78
C ARG A 53 -25.06 6.11 -1.87
N TYR A 54 -24.17 6.39 -2.82
CA TYR A 54 -24.35 7.36 -3.89
C TYR A 54 -23.95 6.77 -5.26
N PRO A 55 -24.60 5.69 -5.72
CA PRO A 55 -24.22 5.00 -6.95
C PRO A 55 -24.37 5.86 -8.21
N ASP A 56 -25.36 6.76 -8.23
CA ASP A 56 -25.67 7.63 -9.38
C ASP A 56 -25.07 9.04 -9.25
N ASP A 57 -24.19 9.27 -8.27
CA ASP A 57 -23.54 10.57 -8.10
C ASP A 57 -22.51 10.81 -9.22
N GLN A 58 -22.37 12.07 -9.63
CA GLN A 58 -21.40 12.48 -10.65
C GLN A 58 -19.96 12.14 -10.26
N LEU A 59 -19.68 12.03 -8.97
CA LEU A 59 -18.38 11.64 -8.41
C LEU A 59 -18.20 10.12 -8.30
N ALA A 60 -19.18 9.28 -8.67
CA ALA A 60 -19.04 7.82 -8.62
C ALA A 60 -17.89 7.33 -9.52
N GLY A 61 -17.71 7.92 -10.70
CA GLY A 61 -16.58 7.60 -11.59
C GLY A 61 -15.21 7.89 -10.96
N SER A 62 -15.07 9.04 -10.29
CA SER A 62 -13.82 9.39 -9.61
C SER A 62 -13.59 8.54 -8.37
N ALA A 63 -14.64 8.23 -7.60
CA ALA A 63 -14.59 7.32 -6.47
C ALA A 63 -14.13 5.91 -6.87
N HIS A 64 -14.61 5.38 -8.01
CA HIS A 64 -14.13 4.11 -8.56
C HIS A 64 -12.63 4.15 -8.88
N ALA A 65 -12.17 5.16 -9.61
CA ALA A 65 -10.76 5.28 -9.99
C ALA A 65 -9.84 5.41 -8.76
N ARG A 66 -10.25 6.20 -7.76
CA ARG A 66 -9.51 6.37 -6.51
C ARG A 66 -9.47 5.10 -5.66
N ARG A 67 -10.59 4.38 -5.56
CA ARG A 67 -10.66 3.05 -4.92
C ARG A 67 -9.71 2.06 -5.59
N ASP A 68 -9.69 2.01 -6.91
CA ASP A 68 -8.83 1.08 -7.67
C ASP A 68 -7.37 1.38 -7.45
N THR A 69 -7.02 2.67 -7.45
CA THR A 69 -5.67 3.14 -7.11
C THR A 69 -5.29 2.72 -5.69
N ALA A 70 -6.15 2.99 -4.71
CA ALA A 70 -5.93 2.61 -3.31
C ALA A 70 -5.74 1.08 -3.15
N THR A 71 -6.54 0.29 -3.86
CA THR A 71 -6.48 -1.18 -3.84
C THR A 71 -5.18 -1.68 -4.46
N ALA A 72 -4.77 -1.11 -5.60
CA ALA A 72 -3.51 -1.45 -6.26
C ALA A 72 -2.30 -1.14 -5.39
N ILE A 73 -2.28 0.04 -4.74
CA ILE A 73 -1.17 0.40 -3.85
C ILE A 73 -1.13 -0.50 -2.62
N LYS A 74 -2.28 -0.82 -2.02
CA LYS A 74 -2.37 -1.80 -0.92
C LYS A 74 -1.76 -3.14 -1.32
N ALA A 75 -2.18 -3.69 -2.45
CA ALA A 75 -1.67 -4.97 -2.96
C ALA A 75 -0.16 -4.91 -3.25
N ALA A 76 0.32 -3.82 -3.85
CA ALA A 76 1.75 -3.63 -4.09
C ALA A 76 2.55 -3.57 -2.78
N ARG A 77 2.04 -2.92 -1.72
CA ARG A 77 2.69 -2.90 -0.41
C ARG A 77 2.76 -4.28 0.23
N GLU A 78 1.69 -5.07 0.13
CA GLU A 78 1.65 -6.45 0.63
C GLU A 78 2.67 -7.33 -0.11
N GLU A 79 2.77 -7.19 -1.42
CA GLU A 79 3.74 -7.93 -2.22
C GLU A 79 5.19 -7.50 -1.92
N ILE A 80 5.45 -6.20 -1.75
CA ILE A 80 6.78 -5.72 -1.33
C ILE A 80 7.15 -6.30 0.05
N ALA A 81 6.22 -6.38 0.99
CA ALA A 81 6.46 -6.97 2.30
C ALA A 81 6.82 -8.46 2.18
N ARG A 82 6.08 -9.20 1.35
CA ARG A 82 6.36 -10.62 1.06
C ARG A 82 7.74 -10.80 0.43
N LEU A 83 8.06 -10.04 -0.62
CA LEU A 83 9.34 -10.13 -1.31
C LEU A 83 10.51 -9.83 -0.38
N ARG A 84 10.36 -8.87 0.55
CA ARG A 84 11.37 -8.59 1.58
C ARG A 84 11.57 -9.76 2.53
N ALA A 85 10.50 -10.42 2.95
CA ALA A 85 10.60 -11.61 3.80
C ALA A 85 11.31 -12.76 3.06
N ASP A 86 10.96 -13.00 1.79
CA ASP A 86 11.59 -14.02 0.96
C ASP A 86 13.07 -13.75 0.72
N LEU A 87 13.45 -12.48 0.47
CA LEU A 87 14.85 -12.07 0.33
C LEU A 87 15.62 -12.31 1.63
N SER A 88 15.08 -11.93 2.78
CA SER A 88 15.72 -12.17 4.08
C SER A 88 15.93 -13.66 4.35
N SER A 89 14.94 -14.50 4.03
CA SER A 89 15.09 -15.96 4.13
C SER A 89 16.20 -16.49 3.22
N ARG A 90 16.27 -16.02 1.97
CA ARG A 90 17.32 -16.42 1.02
C ARG A 90 18.71 -15.98 1.47
N GLU A 91 18.83 -14.79 2.05
CA GLU A 91 20.10 -14.31 2.62
C GLU A 91 20.57 -15.20 3.77
N SER A 92 19.66 -15.65 4.64
CA SER A 92 19.99 -16.60 5.71
C SER A 92 20.44 -17.95 5.17
N GLU A 93 19.77 -18.48 4.14
CA GLU A 93 20.15 -19.75 3.53
C GLU A 93 21.51 -19.64 2.83
N MET A 94 21.76 -18.54 2.13
CA MET A 94 23.07 -18.25 1.53
C MET A 94 24.18 -18.15 2.59
N ALA A 95 23.90 -17.58 3.75
CA ALA A 95 24.86 -17.52 4.85
C ALA A 95 25.20 -18.93 5.39
N LYS A 96 24.20 -19.80 5.57
CA LYS A 96 24.40 -21.20 5.99
C LYS A 96 25.22 -21.99 4.97
N LEU A 97 24.88 -21.87 3.69
CA LEU A 97 25.61 -22.55 2.61
C LEU A 97 27.07 -22.10 2.55
N ARG A 98 27.35 -20.80 2.74
CA ARG A 98 28.73 -20.30 2.82
C ARG A 98 29.49 -20.93 3.99
N GLN A 99 28.86 -20.99 5.17
CA GLN A 99 29.46 -21.62 6.34
C GLN A 99 29.72 -23.12 6.11
N GLU A 100 28.81 -23.83 5.45
CA GLU A 100 28.97 -25.24 5.11
C GLU A 100 30.14 -25.44 4.13
N VAL A 101 30.25 -24.59 3.10
CA VAL A 101 31.39 -24.62 2.17
C VAL A 101 32.72 -24.38 2.90
N ASP A 102 32.78 -23.42 3.82
CA ASP A 102 34.00 -23.14 4.59
C ASP A 102 34.37 -24.30 5.52
N ARG A 103 33.37 -24.94 6.14
CA ARG A 103 33.56 -26.14 6.95
C ARG A 103 34.10 -27.30 6.12
N LEU A 104 33.48 -27.59 4.97
CA LEU A 104 33.92 -28.65 4.07
C LEU A 104 35.35 -28.42 3.56
N ARG A 105 35.73 -27.16 3.31
CA ARG A 105 37.11 -26.80 2.94
C ARG A 105 38.10 -27.10 4.06
N ALA A 106 37.76 -26.76 5.31
CA ALA A 106 38.61 -27.05 6.47
C ALA A 106 38.74 -28.56 6.73
N ASP A 107 37.65 -29.31 6.60
CA ASP A 107 37.64 -30.77 6.74
C ASP A 107 38.54 -31.42 5.66
N LEU A 108 38.44 -30.96 4.42
CA LEU A 108 39.26 -31.44 3.30
C LEU A 108 40.75 -31.17 3.52
N GLU A 109 41.11 -30.01 4.06
CA GLU A 109 42.50 -29.69 4.42
C GLU A 109 43.02 -30.59 5.56
N THR A 110 42.18 -30.87 6.56
CA THR A 110 42.52 -31.77 7.67
C THR A 110 42.79 -33.20 7.19
N ILE A 111 41.97 -33.70 6.26
CA ILE A 111 42.15 -35.03 5.66
C ILE A 111 43.48 -35.07 4.91
N LYS A 112 43.77 -34.10 4.05
CA LYS A 112 45.04 -34.02 3.32
C LYS A 112 46.26 -34.04 4.24
N GLN A 113 46.22 -33.28 5.33
CA GLN A 113 47.32 -33.27 6.29
C GLN A 113 47.50 -34.61 7.01
N THR A 114 46.41 -35.33 7.25
CA THR A 114 46.44 -36.66 7.87
C THR A 114 47.07 -37.67 6.93
N ASP A 115 46.68 -37.66 5.65
CA ASP A 115 47.26 -38.52 4.62
C ASP A 115 48.77 -38.29 4.47
N LEU A 116 49.20 -37.03 4.36
CA LEU A 116 50.63 -36.67 4.29
C LEU A 116 51.45 -37.08 5.52
N LYS A 117 50.81 -37.19 6.69
CA LYS A 117 51.47 -37.68 7.91
C LYS A 117 51.56 -39.21 7.92
N LEU A 118 50.58 -39.90 7.36
CA LEU A 118 50.58 -41.36 7.23
C LEU A 118 51.60 -41.82 6.20
N GLU A 119 51.71 -41.14 5.06
CA GLU A 119 52.69 -41.43 4.02
C GLU A 119 54.13 -41.26 4.52
N ARG A 120 54.43 -40.18 5.25
CA ARG A 120 55.77 -39.95 5.82
C ARG A 120 56.19 -40.95 6.91
N LYS A 121 55.26 -41.71 7.46
CA LYS A 121 55.52 -42.73 8.50
C LYS A 121 55.73 -44.13 7.94
N ARG A 122 55.43 -44.36 6.66
CA ARG A 122 55.70 -45.62 5.96
C ARG A 122 57.08 -45.57 5.30
#